data_AF-A0A927YCF4-F1
#
_entry.id   AF-A0A927YCF4-F1
#
_cell.length_a   1.000
_cell.length_b   1.000
_cell.length_c   1.000
_cell.angle_alpha   90.00
_cell.angle_beta   90.00
_cell.angle_gamma   90.00
#
_symmetry.space_group_name_H-M   'P 1'
#
loop_
_entity.id
_entity.type
_entity.pdbx_description
1 polymer ?
#
loop_
_entity_poly.entity_id
_entity_poly.type
_entity_poly.pdbx_seq_one_letter_code
_entity_poly.pdbx_strand_id
1 'polypeptide(L)'
;MGSGAWREDTFRSYAKKMNRTVGADGRIAGEMSNQEIFLARNLDKMLDPANVTRECCDSEEHPNTIPVILALDVTGSMGNAAVEVAKQLNVIMTQLYEKVKDVEFMIMGIGDFVYDRCPLQVSQFESDIRIAEQLDKVFFEFGGGGNKYESYTAAWYFGARHTRLDAWKRGKKGMIITMGDERINPYLPKEQLQNIIGDKLQGDVETKDLYAEVTEKYELYHLNVRHGRDWDLAGIRRSWKEYLDEKHFREVNLNSLTNEIIDIVTKEAEGGNENEEEAFLTDIGMKSAPAEPKKKALLPKLMGISW
;
A
#
# COMPACT_ATOMS: atom_id res chain seq x y z
N MET A 1 0.01 -10.54 15.36
CA MET A 1 0.44 -9.16 15.20
C MET A 1 1.75 -8.99 15.91
N GLY A 2 2.62 -8.16 15.37
CA GLY A 2 3.85 -7.79 16.02
C GLY A 2 3.76 -6.55 16.85
N SER A 3 4.59 -6.50 17.90
CA SER A 3 4.98 -5.26 18.58
C SER A 3 6.42 -4.92 18.18
N GLY A 4 6.81 -3.65 18.22
CA GLY A 4 8.13 -3.18 17.82
C GLY A 4 8.08 -1.87 17.06
N ALA A 5 9.23 -1.31 16.72
CA ALA A 5 9.31 -0.10 15.90
C ALA A 5 10.34 -0.29 14.79
N TRP A 6 10.09 0.34 13.65
CA TRP A 6 11.06 0.39 12.56
C TRP A 6 12.35 1.09 13.00
N ARG A 7 13.50 0.44 12.75
CA ARG A 7 14.81 1.02 13.03
C ARG A 7 15.78 0.70 11.89
N GLU A 8 16.47 1.72 11.39
CA GLU A 8 17.40 1.60 10.27
C GLU A 8 18.56 0.62 10.57
N ASP A 9 19.06 0.58 11.80
CA ASP A 9 20.12 -0.33 12.24
C ASP A 9 19.71 -1.81 12.12
N THR A 10 18.45 -2.09 12.41
CA THR A 10 17.83 -3.42 12.33
C THR A 10 17.67 -3.82 10.86
N PHE A 11 17.25 -2.90 10.00
CA PHE A 11 17.21 -3.12 8.55
C PHE A 11 18.58 -3.37 7.95
N ARG A 12 19.60 -2.57 8.31
CA ARG A 12 20.98 -2.76 7.83
C ARG A 12 21.54 -4.12 8.26
N SER A 13 21.23 -4.55 9.49
CA SER A 13 21.62 -5.86 10.01
C SER A 13 20.93 -7.00 9.24
N TYR A 14 19.63 -6.85 8.96
CA TYR A 14 18.87 -7.81 8.16
C TYR A 14 19.37 -7.90 6.72
N ALA A 15 19.55 -6.77 6.03
CA ALA A 15 20.07 -6.72 4.68
C ALA A 15 21.44 -7.41 4.57
N LYS A 16 22.33 -7.18 5.54
CA LYS A 16 23.63 -7.87 5.61
C LYS A 16 23.48 -9.39 5.74
N LYS A 17 22.52 -9.86 6.54
CA LYS A 17 22.20 -11.31 6.67
C LYS A 17 21.71 -11.90 5.35
N MET A 18 21.00 -11.11 4.54
CA MET A 18 20.55 -11.48 3.19
C MET A 18 21.62 -11.29 2.11
N ASN A 19 22.89 -11.04 2.47
CA ASN A 19 24.00 -10.74 1.57
C ASN A 19 23.77 -9.49 0.69
N ARG A 20 23.01 -8.51 1.18
CA ARG A 20 22.74 -7.24 0.51
C ARG A 20 23.53 -6.10 1.16
N THR A 21 23.96 -5.13 0.35
CA THR A 21 24.63 -3.92 0.84
C THR A 21 23.64 -2.77 0.88
N VAL A 22 23.59 -2.02 1.98
CA VAL A 22 22.77 -0.80 2.09
C VAL A 22 23.66 0.43 1.94
N GLY A 23 23.33 1.28 0.97
CA GLY A 23 24.02 2.53 0.69
C GLY A 23 23.93 3.56 1.81
N ALA A 24 24.65 4.66 1.65
CA ALA A 24 24.56 5.81 2.56
C ALA A 24 23.19 6.51 2.47
N ASP A 25 22.50 6.38 1.33
CA ASP A 25 21.14 6.88 1.11
C ASP A 25 20.04 5.96 1.68
N GLY A 26 20.43 4.89 2.38
CA GLY A 26 19.51 3.95 3.02
C GLY A 26 18.88 2.92 2.07
N ARG A 27 19.20 2.95 0.77
CA ARG A 27 18.70 1.99 -0.22
C ARG A 27 19.57 0.74 -0.30
N ILE A 28 18.98 -0.38 -0.71
CA ILE A 28 19.78 -1.54 -1.13
C ILE A 28 20.55 -1.18 -2.40
N ALA A 29 21.88 -1.29 -2.35
CA ALA A 29 22.80 -0.94 -3.42
C ALA A 29 22.96 -2.09 -4.43
N GLY A 30 23.29 -1.73 -5.68
CA GLY A 30 23.53 -2.66 -6.79
C GLY A 30 22.34 -2.78 -7.75
N GLU A 31 22.63 -3.28 -8.95
CA GLU A 31 21.61 -3.78 -9.86
C GLU A 31 21.30 -5.21 -9.43
N MET A 32 20.12 -5.41 -8.86
CA MET A 32 19.61 -6.72 -8.47
C MET A 32 18.42 -7.04 -9.34
N SER A 33 18.43 -8.22 -9.95
CA SER A 33 17.26 -8.78 -10.62
C SER A 33 16.20 -9.18 -9.59
N ASN A 34 14.96 -9.33 -10.07
CA ASN A 34 13.84 -9.77 -9.24
C ASN A 34 14.13 -11.11 -8.55
N GLN A 35 14.85 -12.01 -9.21
CA GLN A 35 15.20 -13.32 -8.66
C GLN A 35 16.33 -13.27 -7.62
N GLU A 36 17.10 -12.17 -7.56
CA GLU A 36 18.11 -11.94 -6.51
C GLU A 36 17.51 -11.28 -5.27
N ILE A 37 16.43 -10.50 -5.44
CA ILE A 37 15.68 -9.94 -4.32
C ILE A 37 14.69 -10.97 -3.77
N PHE A 38 13.80 -11.49 -4.62
CA PHE A 38 12.74 -12.40 -4.21
C PHE A 38 13.15 -13.85 -4.46
N LEU A 39 13.71 -14.45 -3.41
CA LEU A 39 14.29 -15.79 -3.47
C LEU A 39 13.25 -16.92 -3.33
N ALA A 40 12.03 -16.58 -2.90
CA ALA A 40 10.94 -17.53 -2.72
C ALA A 40 10.62 -18.25 -4.03
N ARG A 41 10.33 -19.55 -3.95
CA ARG A 41 10.01 -20.42 -5.11
C ARG A 41 8.62 -21.04 -5.04
N ASN A 42 7.93 -20.80 -3.93
CA ASN A 42 6.61 -21.30 -3.61
C ASN A 42 6.03 -20.39 -2.53
N LEU A 43 4.70 -20.41 -2.38
CA LEU A 43 3.98 -19.69 -1.33
C LEU A 43 4.55 -20.02 0.06
N ASP A 44 5.02 -18.99 0.76
CA ASP A 44 5.38 -19.11 2.17
C ASP A 44 4.10 -19.24 3.00
N LYS A 45 4.07 -20.20 3.93
CA LYS A 45 2.92 -20.45 4.80
C LYS A 45 2.49 -19.20 5.60
N MET A 46 3.42 -18.30 5.92
CA MET A 46 3.12 -17.05 6.60
C MET A 46 2.25 -16.13 5.73
N LEU A 47 2.41 -16.20 4.41
CA LEU A 47 1.71 -15.36 3.43
C LEU A 47 0.46 -16.03 2.86
N ASP A 48 0.15 -17.26 3.26
CA ASP A 48 -1.04 -17.99 2.81
C ASP A 48 -2.33 -17.25 3.27
N PRO A 49 -3.22 -16.85 2.33
CA PRO A 49 -4.47 -16.17 2.67
C PRO A 49 -5.58 -17.13 3.11
N ALA A 50 -5.39 -18.45 3.02
CA ALA A 50 -6.45 -19.41 3.26
C ALA A 50 -6.89 -19.44 4.72
N ASN A 51 -8.18 -19.15 4.96
CA ASN A 51 -8.86 -19.26 6.25
C ASN A 51 -8.18 -18.46 7.40
N VAL A 52 -7.54 -17.34 7.06
CA VAL A 52 -6.91 -16.47 8.05
C VAL A 52 -7.62 -15.13 8.19
N THR A 53 -7.46 -14.53 9.36
CA THR A 53 -7.77 -13.12 9.61
C THR A 53 -6.47 -12.44 10.04
N ARG A 54 -6.19 -11.27 9.45
CA ARG A 54 -5.03 -10.45 9.78
C ARG A 54 -5.48 -9.28 10.64
N GLU A 55 -4.65 -8.85 11.57
CA GLU A 55 -5.09 -8.00 12.67
C GLU A 55 -4.16 -6.80 12.78
N CYS A 56 -4.74 -5.62 12.92
CA CYS A 56 -4.09 -4.36 13.26
C CYS A 56 -4.89 -3.77 14.44
N CYS A 57 -4.39 -3.98 15.64
CA CYS A 57 -5.09 -3.70 16.90
C CYS A 57 -4.18 -2.87 17.78
N ASP A 58 -4.79 -2.04 18.63
CA ASP A 58 -4.02 -1.16 19.48
C ASP A 58 -3.23 -1.96 20.51
N SER A 59 -2.04 -1.45 20.84
CA SER A 59 -1.17 -1.99 21.86
C SER A 59 -0.60 -0.87 22.73
N GLU A 60 0.12 -1.21 23.80
CA GLU A 60 0.82 -0.21 24.61
C GLU A 60 1.87 0.56 23.80
N GLU A 61 2.50 -0.10 22.82
CA GLU A 61 3.51 0.51 21.94
C GLU A 61 2.87 1.29 20.78
N HIS A 62 1.71 0.84 20.29
CA HIS A 62 0.94 1.49 19.22
C HIS A 62 -0.52 1.71 19.64
N PRO A 63 -0.81 2.74 20.44
CA PRO A 63 -2.15 2.95 20.98
C PRO A 63 -3.17 3.47 19.96
N ASN A 64 -2.71 4.03 18.83
CA ASN A 64 -3.59 4.59 17.79
C ASN A 64 -3.22 4.04 16.41
N THR A 65 -3.29 2.72 16.25
CA THR A 65 -2.87 2.04 15.01
C THR A 65 -3.44 2.65 13.72
N ILE A 66 -2.60 2.83 12.70
CA ILE A 66 -2.98 3.29 11.35
C ILE A 66 -2.69 2.14 10.38
N PRO A 67 -3.71 1.36 9.98
CA PRO A 67 -3.52 0.20 9.12
C PRO A 67 -3.32 0.61 7.65
N VAL A 68 -2.19 0.19 7.07
CA VAL A 68 -1.87 0.39 5.65
C VAL A 68 -1.62 -0.95 4.97
N ILE A 69 -2.41 -1.28 3.97
CA ILE A 69 -2.16 -2.40 3.05
C ILE A 69 -1.39 -1.87 1.85
N LEU A 70 -0.18 -2.36 1.65
CA LEU A 70 0.63 -2.12 0.45
C LEU A 70 0.57 -3.36 -0.44
N ALA A 71 -0.25 -3.28 -1.48
CA ALA A 71 -0.53 -4.35 -2.42
C ALA A 71 0.29 -4.18 -3.70
N LEU A 72 1.26 -5.06 -3.89
CA LEU A 72 2.20 -5.07 -5.00
C LEU A 72 1.72 -6.04 -6.06
N ASP A 73 1.63 -5.56 -7.30
CA ASP A 73 1.56 -6.42 -8.47
C ASP A 73 2.86 -7.22 -8.62
N VAL A 74 2.74 -8.55 -8.63
CA VAL A 74 3.84 -9.50 -8.72
C VAL A 74 3.91 -10.25 -10.05
N THR A 75 3.21 -9.73 -11.07
CA THR A 75 3.20 -10.26 -12.44
C THR A 75 4.53 -10.01 -13.15
N GLY A 76 4.68 -10.60 -14.34
CA GLY A 76 5.89 -10.49 -15.15
C GLY A 76 6.27 -9.05 -15.53
N SER A 77 5.29 -8.18 -15.81
CA SER A 77 5.53 -6.79 -16.20
C SER A 77 6.03 -5.93 -15.04
N MET A 78 5.58 -6.25 -13.81
CA MET A 78 5.77 -5.41 -12.63
C MET A 78 6.98 -5.76 -11.77
N GLY A 79 7.73 -6.80 -12.13
CA GLY A 79 8.84 -7.26 -11.29
C GLY A 79 9.92 -6.20 -11.00
N ASN A 80 10.26 -5.32 -11.95
CA ASN A 80 11.20 -4.21 -11.70
C ASN A 80 10.65 -3.20 -10.68
N ALA A 81 9.35 -2.93 -10.72
CA ALA A 81 8.72 -2.01 -9.78
C ALA A 81 8.69 -2.59 -8.36
N ALA A 82 8.39 -3.88 -8.22
CA ALA A 82 8.44 -4.56 -6.95
C ALA A 82 9.86 -4.62 -6.37
N VAL A 83 10.88 -4.83 -7.21
CA VAL A 83 12.30 -4.70 -6.82
C VAL A 83 12.61 -3.31 -6.30
N GLU A 84 12.13 -2.26 -6.98
CA GLU A 84 12.41 -0.90 -6.54
C GLU A 84 11.78 -0.61 -5.17
N VAL A 85 10.55 -1.06 -4.93
CA VAL A 85 9.92 -0.98 -3.60
C VAL A 85 10.75 -1.70 -2.56
N ALA A 86 11.19 -2.93 -2.83
CA ALA A 86 12.01 -3.69 -1.89
C ALA A 86 13.35 -2.99 -1.59
N LYS A 87 14.00 -2.41 -2.61
CA LYS A 87 15.25 -1.66 -2.45
C LYS A 87 15.08 -0.38 -1.65
N GLN A 88 13.92 0.28 -1.80
CA GLN A 88 13.61 1.54 -1.14
C GLN A 88 12.77 1.39 0.14
N LEU A 89 12.38 0.18 0.53
CA LEU A 89 11.51 -0.06 1.69
C LEU A 89 12.04 0.61 2.95
N ASN A 90 13.35 0.52 3.19
CA ASN A 90 13.97 1.19 4.33
C ASN A 90 13.85 2.72 4.29
N VAL A 91 13.92 3.31 3.10
CA VAL A 91 13.73 4.76 2.93
C VAL A 91 12.27 5.12 3.18
N ILE A 92 11.33 4.35 2.62
CA ILE A 92 9.88 4.52 2.82
C ILE A 92 9.56 4.50 4.31
N MET A 93 9.93 3.41 5.00
CA MET A 93 9.60 3.22 6.40
C MET A 93 10.33 4.21 7.31
N THR A 94 11.64 4.44 7.11
CA THR A 94 12.37 5.40 7.97
C THR A 94 11.78 6.81 7.87
N GLN A 95 11.53 7.31 6.65
CA GLN A 95 10.95 8.65 6.50
C GLN A 95 9.51 8.74 6.97
N LEU A 96 8.73 7.67 6.83
CA LEU A 96 7.34 7.66 7.25
C LEU A 96 7.21 7.63 8.77
N TYR A 97 7.97 6.78 9.46
CA TYR A 97 7.90 6.65 10.92
C TYR A 97 8.50 7.88 11.64
N GLU A 98 9.31 8.69 10.95
CA GLU A 98 9.71 10.02 11.44
C GLU A 98 8.56 11.04 11.46
N LYS A 99 7.55 10.86 10.58
CA LYS A 99 6.45 11.80 10.38
C LYS A 99 5.14 11.33 11.01
N VAL A 100 4.89 10.03 10.97
CA VAL A 100 3.63 9.40 11.35
C VAL A 100 3.91 8.32 12.39
N LYS A 101 3.15 8.35 13.48
CA LYS A 101 3.22 7.34 14.54
C LYS A 101 2.20 6.24 14.30
N ASP A 102 2.44 5.09 14.90
CA ASP A 102 1.49 3.97 14.99
C ASP A 102 1.04 3.39 13.65
N VAL A 103 1.79 3.63 12.57
CA VAL A 103 1.50 3.01 11.28
C VAL A 103 1.89 1.54 11.33
N GLU A 104 1.01 0.67 10.86
CA GLU A 104 1.31 -0.75 10.65
C GLU A 104 1.06 -1.13 9.19
N PHE A 105 2.01 -1.84 8.60
CA PHE A 105 1.95 -2.26 7.20
C PHE A 105 1.64 -3.73 7.07
N MET A 106 0.69 -4.04 6.19
CA MET A 106 0.52 -5.35 5.59
C MET A 106 1.03 -5.31 4.16
N ILE A 107 1.92 -6.23 3.80
CA ILE A 107 2.37 -6.43 2.43
C ILE A 107 1.50 -7.48 1.77
N MET A 108 1.03 -7.18 0.56
CA MET A 108 0.32 -8.13 -0.29
C MET A 108 1.02 -8.28 -1.64
N GLY A 109 1.09 -9.52 -2.12
CA GLY A 109 1.42 -9.83 -3.51
C GLY A 109 0.16 -10.18 -4.28
N ILE A 110 -0.07 -9.52 -5.41
CA ILE A 110 -1.22 -9.73 -6.30
C ILE A 110 -0.70 -10.19 -7.65
N GLY A 111 -1.17 -11.37 -8.08
CA GLY A 111 -1.01 -11.86 -9.45
C GLY A 111 -2.38 -12.04 -10.11
N ASP A 112 -2.40 -12.82 -11.20
CA ASP A 112 -3.65 -13.10 -11.93
C ASP A 112 -4.36 -14.32 -11.33
N PHE A 113 -5.57 -14.12 -10.78
CA PHE A 113 -6.38 -15.20 -10.21
C PHE A 113 -6.72 -16.33 -11.20
N VAL A 114 -6.69 -16.06 -12.51
CA VAL A 114 -7.03 -17.02 -13.55
C VAL A 114 -5.83 -17.89 -13.94
N TYR A 115 -4.62 -17.35 -13.90
CA TYR A 115 -3.44 -18.00 -14.47
C TYR A 115 -2.35 -18.38 -13.44
N ASP A 116 -2.28 -17.67 -12.31
CA ASP A 116 -1.23 -17.88 -11.32
C ASP A 116 -1.64 -18.92 -10.27
N ARG A 117 -0.66 -19.58 -9.65
CA ARG A 117 -0.92 -20.61 -8.62
C ARG A 117 -1.09 -19.99 -7.24
N CYS A 118 -0.44 -18.85 -7.01
CA CYS A 118 -0.41 -18.09 -5.76
C CYS A 118 -0.78 -16.62 -6.05
N PRO A 119 -1.95 -16.36 -6.66
CA PRO A 119 -2.34 -15.02 -7.14
C PRO A 119 -2.64 -14.03 -6.02
N LEU A 120 -2.70 -14.50 -4.77
CA LEU A 120 -2.82 -13.66 -3.59
C LEU A 120 -1.88 -14.17 -2.49
N GLN A 121 -1.07 -13.25 -1.97
CA GLN A 121 -0.16 -13.49 -0.86
C GLN A 121 -0.38 -12.37 0.16
N VAL A 122 -0.62 -12.72 1.42
CA VAL A 122 -1.05 -11.75 2.43
C VAL A 122 -0.27 -11.91 3.72
N SER A 123 0.51 -10.89 4.03
CA SER A 123 1.30 -10.83 5.26
C SER A 123 0.44 -10.43 6.47
N GLN A 124 1.06 -10.33 7.65
CA GLN A 124 0.41 -9.74 8.82
C GLN A 124 0.67 -8.22 8.83
N PHE A 125 -0.17 -7.44 9.52
CA PHE A 125 0.19 -6.06 9.86
C PHE A 125 1.36 -6.04 10.85
N GLU A 126 2.41 -5.30 10.52
CA GLU A 126 3.62 -5.17 11.31
C GLU A 126 4.09 -3.72 11.33
N SER A 127 4.80 -3.33 12.39
CA SER A 127 5.35 -1.97 12.59
C SER A 127 6.87 -1.91 12.58
N ASP A 128 7.55 -3.03 12.33
CA ASP A 128 8.99 -3.19 12.48
C ASP A 128 9.66 -3.90 11.31
N ILE A 129 10.88 -4.41 11.52
CA ILE A 129 11.67 -5.10 10.49
C ILE A 129 10.93 -6.26 9.82
N ARG A 130 9.93 -6.86 10.46
CA ARG A 130 9.13 -7.94 9.87
C ARG A 130 8.42 -7.52 8.60
N ILE A 131 8.16 -6.23 8.38
CA ILE A 131 7.65 -5.74 7.09
C ILE A 131 8.62 -6.13 5.96
N ALA A 132 9.93 -5.93 6.16
CA ALA A 132 10.95 -6.33 5.19
C ALA A 132 11.08 -7.86 5.12
N GLU A 133 11.05 -8.55 6.26
CA GLU A 133 11.14 -10.02 6.28
C GLU A 133 9.95 -10.69 5.57
N GLN A 134 8.77 -10.08 5.63
CA GLN A 134 7.56 -10.55 4.97
C GLN A 134 7.58 -10.19 3.48
N LEU A 135 8.07 -9.01 3.10
CA LEU A 135 8.28 -8.64 1.70
C LEU A 135 9.25 -9.62 1.00
N ASP A 136 10.35 -9.99 1.65
CA ASP A 136 11.33 -10.94 1.08
C ASP A 136 10.78 -12.36 0.89
N LYS A 137 9.66 -12.70 1.54
CA LYS A 137 8.96 -14.00 1.37
C LYS A 137 7.97 -14.01 0.21
N VAL A 138 7.66 -12.85 -0.37
CA VAL A 138 6.73 -12.77 -1.50
C VAL A 138 7.30 -13.57 -2.68
N PHE A 139 6.49 -14.47 -3.19
CA PHE A 139 6.82 -15.32 -4.32
C PHE A 139 6.38 -14.66 -5.63
N PHE A 140 7.34 -14.43 -6.53
CA PHE A 140 7.07 -13.89 -7.87
C PHE A 140 6.97 -15.03 -8.87
N GLU A 141 5.76 -15.33 -9.32
CA GLU A 141 5.51 -16.35 -10.34
C GLU A 141 5.83 -15.86 -11.75
N PHE A 142 5.96 -14.54 -11.94
CA PHE A 142 6.14 -13.89 -13.25
C PHE A 142 5.09 -14.33 -14.28
N GLY A 143 3.89 -14.63 -13.80
CA GLY A 143 2.74 -14.94 -14.64
C GLY A 143 2.10 -13.67 -15.20
N GLY A 144 0.83 -13.80 -15.57
CA GLY A 144 0.05 -12.76 -16.22
C GLY A 144 -0.89 -13.32 -17.28
N GLY A 145 -2.04 -12.68 -17.41
CA GLY A 145 -3.12 -13.08 -18.31
C GLY A 145 -3.17 -12.33 -19.64
N GLY A 146 -3.94 -12.86 -20.59
CA GLY A 146 -4.26 -12.18 -21.87
C GLY A 146 -5.52 -11.29 -21.79
N ASN A 147 -6.07 -11.10 -20.60
CA ASN A 147 -7.35 -10.48 -20.27
C ASN A 147 -7.29 -8.96 -20.05
N LYS A 148 -6.09 -8.35 -20.06
CA LYS A 148 -5.84 -6.89 -19.94
C LYS A 148 -6.31 -6.28 -18.61
N TYR A 149 -6.44 -7.10 -17.58
CA TYR A 149 -6.62 -6.66 -16.22
C TYR A 149 -5.90 -7.62 -15.28
N GLU A 150 -5.53 -7.12 -14.11
CA GLU A 150 -5.02 -7.92 -13.01
C GLU A 150 -5.97 -7.89 -11.82
N SER A 151 -5.80 -8.84 -10.90
CA SER A 151 -6.78 -9.10 -9.82
C SER A 151 -6.63 -8.14 -8.63
N TYR A 152 -6.46 -6.84 -8.90
CA TYR A 152 -6.20 -5.81 -7.88
C TYR A 152 -7.24 -5.75 -6.77
N THR A 153 -8.50 -6.02 -7.11
CA THR A 153 -9.59 -6.03 -6.12
C THR A 153 -9.52 -7.19 -5.14
N ALA A 154 -8.61 -8.16 -5.32
CA ALA A 154 -8.33 -9.17 -4.30
C ALA A 154 -7.83 -8.55 -2.98
N ALA A 155 -7.06 -7.46 -3.06
CA ALA A 155 -6.70 -6.70 -1.86
C ALA A 155 -7.91 -6.04 -1.19
N TRP A 156 -8.87 -5.56 -1.98
CA TRP A 156 -10.10 -4.98 -1.45
C TRP A 156 -10.93 -6.04 -0.74
N TYR A 157 -11.07 -7.21 -1.34
CA TYR A 157 -11.78 -8.35 -0.77
C TYR A 157 -11.18 -8.78 0.57
N PHE A 158 -9.86 -9.00 0.58
CA PHE A 158 -9.17 -9.41 1.80
C PHE A 158 -9.24 -8.32 2.88
N GLY A 159 -9.00 -7.06 2.51
CA GLY A 159 -9.12 -5.92 3.41
C GLY A 159 -10.49 -5.83 4.07
N ALA A 160 -11.57 -5.85 3.28
CA ALA A 160 -12.93 -5.76 3.78
C ALA A 160 -13.28 -6.89 4.76
N ARG A 161 -13.02 -8.15 4.37
CA ARG A 161 -13.60 -9.34 5.01
C ARG A 161 -12.64 -10.12 5.92
N HIS A 162 -11.34 -10.00 5.71
CA HIS A 162 -10.32 -10.82 6.39
C HIS A 162 -9.35 -10.00 7.25
N THR A 163 -9.71 -8.77 7.59
CA THR A 163 -8.94 -7.97 8.55
C THR A 163 -9.75 -7.58 9.77
N ARG A 164 -9.09 -7.48 10.92
CA ARG A 164 -9.64 -6.89 12.13
C ARG A 164 -8.85 -5.62 12.45
N LEU A 165 -9.52 -4.48 12.44
CA LEU A 165 -8.90 -3.17 12.65
C LEU A 165 -9.50 -2.50 13.88
N ASP A 166 -8.68 -2.11 14.84
CA ASP A 166 -9.16 -1.26 15.94
C ASP A 166 -9.38 0.19 15.48
N ALA A 167 -8.59 0.67 14.51
CA ALA A 167 -8.79 1.97 13.86
C ALA A 167 -10.23 2.17 13.39
N TRP A 168 -10.80 1.13 12.76
CA TRP A 168 -12.17 1.17 12.27
C TRP A 168 -13.20 1.26 13.40
N LYS A 169 -12.95 0.60 14.54
CA LYS A 169 -13.79 0.74 15.75
C LYS A 169 -13.73 2.14 16.34
N ARG A 170 -12.61 2.86 16.13
CA ARG A 170 -12.46 4.29 16.47
C ARG A 170 -13.05 5.23 15.43
N GLY A 171 -13.71 4.70 14.39
CA GLY A 171 -14.27 5.50 13.29
C GLY A 171 -13.21 6.01 12.30
N LYS A 172 -12.01 5.41 12.30
CA LYS A 172 -10.93 5.71 11.35
C LYS A 172 -10.77 4.60 10.34
N LYS A 173 -10.71 4.96 9.06
CA LYS A 173 -10.47 3.99 7.99
C LYS A 173 -8.99 3.64 7.91
N GLY A 174 -8.71 2.42 7.46
CA GLY A 174 -7.37 2.06 6.99
C GLY A 174 -7.11 2.58 5.59
N MET A 175 -5.98 2.19 5.02
CA MET A 175 -5.61 2.52 3.64
C MET A 175 -5.27 1.25 2.85
N ILE A 176 -5.72 1.16 1.60
CA ILE A 176 -5.24 0.15 0.65
C ILE A 176 -4.58 0.87 -0.51
N ILE A 177 -3.27 0.68 -0.65
CA ILE A 177 -2.48 1.22 -1.76
C ILE A 177 -2.14 0.04 -2.67
N THR A 178 -2.83 -0.04 -3.80
CA THR A 178 -2.51 -0.99 -4.87
C THR A 178 -1.50 -0.37 -5.83
N MET A 179 -0.61 -1.19 -6.37
CA MET A 179 0.45 -0.76 -7.28
C MET A 179 0.51 -1.71 -8.46
N GLY A 180 0.30 -1.20 -9.67
CA GLY A 180 0.16 -2.02 -10.87
C GLY A 180 0.29 -1.19 -12.14
N ASP A 181 0.19 -1.83 -13.30
CA ASP A 181 0.26 -1.22 -14.62
C ASP A 181 -0.93 -1.60 -15.53
N GLU A 182 -1.92 -2.32 -15.01
CA GLU A 182 -3.08 -2.79 -15.78
C GLU A 182 -4.42 -2.16 -15.35
N ARG A 183 -5.47 -2.48 -16.11
CA ARG A 183 -6.85 -2.11 -15.77
C ARG A 183 -7.29 -2.84 -14.50
N ILE A 184 -8.25 -2.25 -13.80
CA ILE A 184 -8.93 -2.95 -12.70
C ILE A 184 -9.79 -4.10 -13.24
N ASN A 185 -9.76 -5.24 -12.56
CA ASN A 185 -10.62 -6.36 -12.89
C ASN A 185 -12.11 -6.03 -12.63
N PRO A 186 -13.05 -6.52 -13.47
CA PRO A 186 -14.48 -6.24 -13.30
C PRO A 186 -15.12 -7.05 -12.15
N TYR A 187 -14.58 -8.23 -11.86
CA TYR A 187 -15.04 -9.12 -10.79
C TYR A 187 -13.91 -10.06 -10.35
N LEU A 188 -14.06 -10.67 -9.17
CA LEU A 188 -13.26 -11.80 -8.72
C LEU A 188 -14.01 -13.11 -8.97
N PRO A 189 -13.45 -14.06 -9.73
CA PRO A 189 -14.08 -15.34 -10.00
C PRO A 189 -14.31 -16.15 -8.71
N LYS A 190 -15.55 -16.63 -8.54
CA LYS A 190 -16.00 -17.37 -7.36
C LYS A 190 -15.10 -18.55 -7.03
N GLU A 191 -14.90 -19.45 -7.98
CA GLU A 191 -14.21 -20.73 -7.74
C GLU A 191 -12.77 -20.51 -7.28
N GLN A 192 -12.07 -19.61 -7.97
CA GLN A 192 -10.71 -19.20 -7.65
C GLN A 192 -10.65 -18.58 -6.25
N LEU A 193 -11.51 -17.60 -5.97
CA LEU A 193 -11.53 -16.90 -4.68
C LEU A 193 -11.82 -17.86 -3.51
N GLN A 194 -12.76 -18.79 -3.69
CA GLN A 194 -13.04 -19.83 -2.70
C GLN A 194 -11.84 -20.77 -2.47
N ASN A 195 -11.15 -21.17 -3.54
CA ASN A 195 -10.00 -22.07 -3.42
C ASN A 195 -8.81 -21.40 -2.72
N ILE A 196 -8.61 -20.10 -2.94
CA ILE A 196 -7.47 -19.34 -2.42
C ILE A 196 -7.74 -18.89 -0.97
N ILE A 197 -8.91 -18.29 -0.70
CA ILE A 197 -9.20 -17.68 0.59
C ILE A 197 -9.95 -18.65 1.53
N GLY A 198 -10.70 -19.61 0.99
CA GLY A 198 -11.46 -20.59 1.78
C GLY A 198 -12.92 -20.19 2.07
N ASP A 199 -13.35 -19.02 1.59
CA ASP A 199 -14.72 -18.54 1.80
C ASP A 199 -15.77 -19.37 1.05
N LYS A 200 -17.01 -19.29 1.51
CA LYS A 200 -18.17 -19.86 0.81
C LYS A 200 -18.95 -18.75 0.13
N LEU A 201 -18.88 -18.71 -1.19
CA LEU A 201 -19.47 -17.66 -2.00
C LEU A 201 -20.72 -18.16 -2.72
N GLN A 202 -21.65 -17.25 -2.99
CA GLN A 202 -22.85 -17.55 -3.77
C GLN A 202 -22.64 -17.35 -5.27
N GLY A 203 -21.82 -16.37 -5.66
CA GLY A 203 -21.47 -16.03 -7.05
C GLY A 203 -20.09 -15.40 -7.13
N ASP A 204 -19.73 -14.93 -8.33
CA ASP A 204 -18.59 -14.05 -8.53
C ASP A 204 -18.76 -12.77 -7.69
N VAL A 205 -17.65 -12.15 -7.30
CA VAL A 205 -17.69 -10.92 -6.50
C VAL A 205 -17.43 -9.74 -7.43
N GLU A 206 -18.49 -9.01 -7.75
CA GLU A 206 -18.42 -7.84 -8.63
C GLU A 206 -17.62 -6.71 -7.98
N THR A 207 -16.71 -6.10 -8.74
CA THR A 207 -15.85 -4.99 -8.27
C THR A 207 -16.66 -3.81 -7.76
N LYS A 208 -17.82 -3.54 -8.37
CA LYS A 208 -18.72 -2.47 -7.95
C LYS A 208 -19.28 -2.68 -6.54
N ASP A 209 -19.72 -3.89 -6.24
CA ASP A 209 -20.30 -4.22 -4.93
C ASP A 209 -19.19 -4.25 -3.87
N LEU A 210 -18.04 -4.81 -4.23
CA LEU A 210 -16.87 -4.85 -3.36
C LEU A 210 -16.30 -3.45 -3.07
N TYR A 211 -16.33 -2.53 -4.04
CA TYR A 211 -15.94 -1.14 -3.84
C TYR A 211 -16.81 -0.46 -2.78
N ALA A 212 -18.14 -0.64 -2.85
CA ALA A 212 -19.06 -0.08 -1.87
C ALA A 212 -18.79 -0.64 -0.46
N GLU A 213 -18.50 -1.94 -0.35
CA GLU A 213 -18.18 -2.60 0.92
C GLU A 213 -16.84 -2.13 1.50
N VAL A 214 -15.76 -2.18 0.71
CA VAL A 214 -14.41 -1.91 1.23
C VAL A 214 -14.23 -0.44 1.63
N THR A 215 -14.93 0.49 0.97
CA THR A 215 -14.82 1.93 1.25
C THR A 215 -15.46 2.34 2.59
N GLU A 216 -16.24 1.46 3.24
CA GLU A 216 -16.69 1.66 4.62
C GLU A 216 -15.54 1.56 5.63
N LYS A 217 -14.47 0.84 5.28
CA LYS A 217 -13.37 0.48 6.18
C LYS A 217 -12.00 0.98 5.74
N TYR A 218 -11.83 1.26 4.44
CA TYR A 218 -10.58 1.69 3.87
C TYR A 218 -10.73 2.87 2.90
N GLU A 219 -9.74 3.75 2.88
CA GLU A 219 -9.47 4.64 1.76
C GLU A 219 -8.62 3.91 0.72
N LEU A 220 -9.01 4.00 -0.55
CA LEU A 220 -8.42 3.22 -1.64
C LEU A 220 -7.53 4.10 -2.50
N TYR A 221 -6.33 3.62 -2.81
CA TYR A 221 -5.40 4.24 -3.73
C TYR A 221 -4.92 3.23 -4.75
N HIS A 222 -4.66 3.74 -5.95
CA HIS A 222 -3.96 3.00 -6.99
C HIS A 222 -2.83 3.84 -7.55
N LEU A 223 -1.61 3.30 -7.47
CA LEU A 223 -0.43 3.85 -8.10
C LEU A 223 -0.21 3.11 -9.42
N ASN A 224 -0.63 3.74 -10.52
CA ASN A 224 -0.36 3.24 -11.87
C ASN A 224 1.11 3.49 -12.22
N VAL A 225 1.91 2.43 -12.19
CA VAL A 225 3.35 2.47 -12.44
C VAL A 225 3.60 2.48 -13.93
N ARG A 226 4.09 3.61 -14.43
CA ARG A 226 4.46 3.75 -15.84
C ARG A 226 5.80 3.09 -16.10
N HIS A 227 5.77 1.98 -16.84
CA HIS A 227 6.96 1.37 -17.42
C HIS A 227 6.75 1.12 -18.92
N GLY A 228 7.78 1.36 -19.73
CA GLY A 228 7.75 1.06 -21.16
C GLY A 228 6.75 1.89 -21.99
N ARG A 229 6.05 1.22 -22.92
CA ARG A 229 5.15 1.86 -23.89
C ARG A 229 3.71 1.82 -23.36
N ASP A 230 3.12 2.98 -23.14
CA ASP A 230 1.77 3.21 -22.58
C ASP A 230 0.61 2.83 -23.52
N TRP A 231 0.62 1.63 -24.11
CA TRP A 231 -0.32 1.24 -25.17
C TRP A 231 -1.79 1.27 -24.74
N ASP A 232 -2.08 1.15 -23.44
CA ASP A 232 -3.44 1.10 -22.90
C ASP A 232 -3.74 2.08 -21.77
N LEU A 233 -2.94 3.15 -21.63
CA LEU A 233 -3.13 4.14 -20.54
C LEU A 233 -4.53 4.75 -20.52
N ALA A 234 -5.15 4.93 -21.69
CA ALA A 234 -6.52 5.43 -21.77
C ALA A 234 -7.55 4.43 -21.23
N GLY A 235 -7.31 3.12 -21.43
CA GLY A 235 -8.14 2.05 -20.90
C GLY A 235 -7.98 1.90 -19.38
N ILE A 236 -6.74 1.93 -18.90
CA ILE A 236 -6.39 1.90 -17.47
C ILE A 236 -7.09 3.05 -16.75
N ARG A 237 -6.85 4.30 -17.19
CA ARG A 237 -7.49 5.49 -16.62
C ARG A 237 -9.01 5.37 -16.61
N ARG A 238 -9.62 4.94 -17.72
CA ARG A 238 -11.08 4.80 -17.81
C ARG A 238 -11.60 3.82 -16.77
N SER A 239 -10.99 2.64 -16.66
CA SER A 239 -11.43 1.58 -15.75
C SER A 239 -11.30 2.00 -14.28
N TRP A 240 -10.19 2.62 -13.89
CA TRP A 240 -9.98 3.07 -12.52
C TRP A 240 -10.82 4.29 -12.15
N LYS A 241 -11.06 5.23 -13.09
CA LYS A 241 -11.85 6.44 -12.85
C LYS A 241 -13.35 6.19 -12.67
N GLU A 242 -13.81 4.96 -12.85
CA GLU A 242 -15.15 4.55 -12.42
C GLU A 242 -15.26 4.47 -10.89
N TYR A 243 -14.14 4.28 -10.19
CA TYR A 243 -14.07 4.03 -8.74
C TYR A 243 -13.21 5.04 -7.98
N LEU A 244 -12.13 5.53 -8.60
CA LEU A 244 -11.15 6.40 -7.96
C LEU A 244 -11.11 7.77 -8.65
N ASP A 245 -11.10 8.83 -7.85
CA ASP A 245 -10.90 10.19 -8.35
C ASP A 245 -9.42 10.49 -8.65
N GLU A 246 -9.10 11.73 -9.04
CA GLU A 246 -7.73 12.15 -9.35
C GLU A 246 -6.79 12.19 -8.12
N LYS A 247 -7.32 12.18 -6.89
CA LYS A 247 -6.52 12.11 -5.66
C LYS A 247 -6.07 10.67 -5.39
N HIS A 248 -6.96 9.71 -5.67
CA HIS A 248 -6.82 8.30 -5.34
C HIS A 248 -6.21 7.46 -6.45
N PHE A 249 -6.37 7.85 -7.73
CA PHE A 249 -5.63 7.28 -8.85
C PHE A 249 -4.44 8.16 -9.20
N ARG A 250 -3.21 7.66 -9.02
CA ARG A 250 -1.98 8.41 -9.30
C ARG A 250 -1.09 7.68 -10.30
N GLU A 251 -0.58 8.43 -11.27
CA GLU A 251 0.44 7.92 -12.19
C GLU A 251 1.83 8.21 -11.67
N VAL A 252 2.63 7.15 -11.55
CA VAL A 252 3.96 7.21 -10.95
C VAL A 252 4.99 6.57 -11.86
N ASN A 253 6.25 6.90 -11.65
CA ASN A 253 7.37 6.14 -12.19
C ASN A 253 8.21 5.60 -11.02
N LEU A 254 9.19 4.74 -11.32
CA LEU A 254 10.05 4.12 -10.30
C LEU A 254 10.74 5.14 -9.38
N ASN A 255 11.04 6.34 -9.87
CA ASN A 255 11.71 7.37 -9.07
C ASN A 255 10.75 8.13 -8.15
N SER A 256 9.47 8.27 -8.51
CA SER A 256 8.48 9.00 -7.72
C SER A 256 7.70 8.11 -6.76
N LEU A 257 7.67 6.80 -7.01
CA LEU A 257 6.86 5.80 -6.31
C LEU A 257 6.97 5.88 -4.78
N THR A 258 8.19 5.88 -4.25
CA THR A 258 8.47 6.00 -2.81
C THR A 258 7.88 7.26 -2.21
N ASN A 259 8.07 8.41 -2.87
CA ASN A 259 7.59 9.69 -2.36
C ASN A 259 6.06 9.74 -2.35
N GLU A 260 5.40 9.12 -3.34
CA GLU A 260 3.95 9.05 -3.43
C GLU A 260 3.35 8.19 -2.30
N ILE A 261 3.96 7.04 -1.97
CA ILE A 261 3.53 6.23 -0.82
C ILE A 261 3.64 7.04 0.48
N ILE A 262 4.78 7.70 0.72
CA ILE A 262 4.98 8.53 1.92
C ILE A 262 3.96 9.67 1.98
N ASP A 263 3.73 10.37 0.86
CA ASP A 263 2.78 11.47 0.76
C ASP A 263 1.35 11.03 1.08
N ILE A 264 0.92 9.90 0.51
CA ILE A 264 -0.41 9.33 0.73
C ILE A 264 -0.60 9.03 2.21
N VAL A 265 0.30 8.26 2.83
CA VAL A 265 0.13 7.84 4.23
C VAL A 265 0.24 9.02 5.19
N THR A 266 1.14 9.97 4.93
CA THR A 266 1.29 11.15 5.77
C THR A 266 0.03 12.02 5.74
N LYS A 267 -0.53 12.29 4.55
CA LYS A 267 -1.73 13.12 4.41
C LYS A 267 -2.97 12.50 5.05
N GLU A 268 -3.17 11.20 4.91
CA GLU A 268 -4.33 10.54 5.52
C GLU A 268 -4.19 10.45 7.04
N ALA A 269 -2.97 10.24 7.55
CA ALA A 269 -2.72 10.29 8.98
C ALA A 269 -2.95 11.71 9.57
N GLU A 270 -2.51 12.76 8.87
CA GLU A 270 -2.74 14.16 9.27
C GLU A 270 -4.21 14.57 9.16
N GLY A 271 -4.89 14.23 8.06
CA GLY A 271 -6.31 14.50 7.86
C GLY A 271 -7.21 13.74 8.85
N GLY A 272 -6.75 12.60 9.35
CA GLY A 272 -7.36 11.90 10.48
C GLY A 272 -7.39 12.76 11.76
N ASN A 273 -6.29 13.44 12.08
CA ASN A 273 -6.18 14.27 13.29
C ASN A 273 -7.05 15.52 13.23
N GLU A 274 -7.14 16.20 12.07
CA GLU A 274 -7.98 17.40 11.92
C GLU A 274 -9.47 17.08 12.16
N ASN A 275 -9.95 15.94 11.63
CA ASN A 275 -11.33 15.49 11.86
C ASN A 275 -11.59 15.07 13.32
N GLU A 276 -10.58 14.56 14.03
CA GLU A 276 -10.66 14.24 15.47
C GLU A 276 -10.73 15.50 16.33
N GLU A 277 -9.91 16.51 16.03
CA GLU A 277 -9.97 17.81 16.70
C GLU A 277 -11.32 18.49 16.46
N GLU A 278 -11.85 18.49 15.23
CA GLU A 278 -13.17 19.06 14.94
C GLU A 278 -14.31 18.29 15.62
N ALA A 279 -14.25 16.96 15.66
CA ALA A 279 -15.24 16.15 16.37
C ALA A 279 -15.19 16.40 17.89
N PHE A 280 -14.00 16.45 18.48
CA PHE A 280 -13.83 16.77 19.91
C PHE A 280 -14.31 18.18 20.25
N LEU A 281 -13.94 19.19 19.44
CA LEU A 281 -14.38 20.57 19.59
C LEU A 281 -15.91 20.67 19.51
N THR A 282 -16.52 19.96 18.56
CA THR A 282 -17.98 19.89 18.42
C THR A 282 -18.64 19.26 19.66
N ASP A 283 -18.07 18.19 20.21
CA ASP A 283 -18.59 17.49 21.40
C ASP A 283 -18.51 18.34 22.68
N ILE A 284 -17.47 19.20 22.81
CA ILE A 284 -17.35 20.16 23.92
C ILE A 284 -18.03 21.52 23.65
N GLY A 285 -18.78 21.64 22.54
CA GLY A 285 -19.54 22.85 22.19
C GLY A 285 -18.69 24.05 21.76
N MET A 286 -17.44 23.84 21.38
CA MET A 286 -16.55 24.87 20.83
C MET A 286 -16.47 24.72 19.30
N LYS A 287 -16.68 25.80 18.53
CA LYS A 287 -16.44 25.74 17.08
C LYS A 287 -14.95 25.96 16.79
N SER A 288 -14.38 25.19 15.87
CA SER A 288 -13.04 25.46 15.32
C SER A 288 -13.00 26.89 14.76
N ALA A 289 -11.93 27.63 15.07
CA ALA A 289 -11.72 28.95 14.50
C ALA A 289 -11.47 28.79 12.99
N PRO A 290 -12.08 29.62 12.12
CA PRO A 290 -11.86 29.50 10.68
C PRO A 290 -10.36 29.64 10.37
N ALA A 291 -9.82 28.68 9.62
CA ALA A 291 -8.42 28.66 9.24
C ALA A 291 -7.99 30.00 8.61
N GLU A 292 -6.98 30.63 9.20
CA GLU A 292 -6.41 31.86 8.63
C GLU A 292 -5.87 31.57 7.22
N PRO A 293 -6.19 32.40 6.21
CA PRO A 293 -5.65 32.21 4.88
C PRO A 293 -4.12 32.37 4.93
N LYS A 294 -3.39 31.29 4.58
CA LYS A 294 -1.93 31.26 4.47
C LYS A 294 -1.46 32.46 3.62
N LYS A 295 -0.83 33.45 4.28
CA LYS A 295 -0.26 34.63 3.62
C LYS A 295 0.77 34.18 2.58
N LYS A 296 0.48 34.43 1.29
CA LYS A 296 1.46 34.35 0.19
C LYS A 296 2.66 35.22 0.58
N ALA A 297 3.82 34.59 0.79
CA ALA A 297 5.08 35.29 0.96
C ALA A 297 5.38 36.10 -0.32
N LEU A 298 5.29 37.43 -0.23
CA LEU A 298 5.79 38.34 -1.24
C LEU A 298 7.32 38.35 -1.16
N LEU A 299 7.97 37.82 -2.20
CA LEU A 299 9.41 37.93 -2.43
C LEU A 299 9.85 39.41 -2.45
N PRO A 300 10.92 39.80 -1.73
CA PRO A 300 11.44 41.16 -1.80
C PRO A 300 12.17 41.39 -3.13
N LYS A 301 11.71 42.36 -3.92
CA LYS A 301 12.47 42.95 -5.03
C LYS A 301 13.52 43.93 -4.47
N LEU A 302 14.79 43.58 -4.63
CA LEU A 302 15.99 44.41 -4.52
C LEU A 302 16.67 44.29 -5.90
N MET A 303 17.15 45.30 -6.65
CA MET A 303 17.38 46.75 -6.50
C MET A 303 17.45 47.37 -7.91
N GLY A 304 17.46 48.71 -8.00
CA GLY A 304 18.00 49.49 -9.12
C GLY A 304 17.22 50.79 -9.34
N ILE A 305 17.35 51.81 -8.47
CA ILE A 305 18.27 52.97 -8.61
C ILE A 305 18.26 53.57 -10.03
N SER A 306 17.56 54.69 -10.18
CA SER A 306 17.77 55.67 -11.24
C SER A 306 18.64 56.82 -10.71
N TRP A 307 19.77 57.09 -11.37
CA TRP A 307 20.26 58.37 -11.91
C TRP A 307 21.67 58.12 -12.43
#